data_AF-A0A4Q3CR67-F1
#
_entry.id   AF-A0A4Q3CR67-F1
#
_cell.length_a   1.000
_cell.length_b   1.000
_cell.length_c   1.000
_cell.angle_alpha   90.00
_cell.angle_beta   90.00
_cell.angle_gamma   90.00
#
_symmetry.space_group_name_H-M   'P 1'
#
loop_
_entity.id
_entity.type
_entity.pdbx_description
1 polymer ?
#
loop_
_entity_poly.entity_id
_entity_poly.type
_entity_poly.pdbx_seq_one_letter_code
_entity_poly.pdbx_strand_id
1 'polypeptide(L)' 'SCIRINSVENQADYVFDRAVADLFLYETDAIRLIKYKEILSALETATDMCEDAANVMESILIKNA' A
#
# COMPACT_ATOMS: atom_id res chain seq x y z
N SER A 1 13.29 -8.03 -10.72
CA SER A 1 13.27 -6.85 -9.83
C SER A 1 11.85 -6.43 -9.53
N CYS A 2 11.00 -6.25 -10.54
CA CYS A 2 9.57 -5.94 -10.38
C CYS A 2 8.78 -6.99 -9.60
N ILE A 3 8.99 -8.29 -9.85
CA ILE A 3 8.31 -9.39 -9.11
C ILE A 3 8.45 -9.26 -7.58
N ARG A 4 9.62 -8.81 -7.09
CA ARG A 4 9.84 -8.61 -5.66
C ARG A 4 9.11 -7.38 -5.12
N ILE A 5 9.01 -6.31 -5.89
CA ILE A 5 8.28 -5.10 -5.52
C ILE A 5 6.78 -5.41 -5.48
N ASN A 6 6.28 -6.06 -6.52
CA ASN A 6 4.91 -6.53 -6.61
C ASN A 6 4.55 -7.45 -5.41
N SER A 7 5.42 -8.40 -5.06
CA SER A 7 5.19 -9.25 -3.88
C SER A 7 5.18 -8.49 -2.55
N VAL A 8 5.89 -7.37 -2.42
CA VAL A 8 5.93 -6.56 -1.20
C VAL A 8 4.74 -5.63 -1.14
N GLU A 9 4.33 -5.06 -2.26
CA GLU A 9 3.11 -4.25 -2.39
C GLU A 9 1.86 -5.09 -2.04
N ASN A 10 1.71 -6.29 -2.62
CA ASN A 10 0.62 -7.20 -2.26
C ASN A 10 0.58 -7.56 -0.74
N GLN A 11 1.74 -7.55 -0.07
CA GLN A 11 1.80 -7.73 1.38
C GLN A 11 1.40 -6.46 2.13
N ALA A 12 1.76 -5.28 1.62
CA ALA A 12 1.34 -4.00 2.16
C ALA A 12 -0.18 -3.84 2.09
N ASP A 13 -0.77 -4.10 0.92
CA ASP A 13 -2.22 -4.13 0.68
C ASP A 13 -2.94 -5.01 1.70
N TYR A 14 -2.47 -6.25 1.87
CA TYR A 14 -3.06 -7.18 2.84
C TYR A 14 -2.98 -6.65 4.28
N VAL A 15 -1.86 -6.04 4.66
CA VAL A 15 -1.68 -5.44 5.99
C VAL A 15 -2.58 -4.22 6.16
N PHE A 16 -2.71 -3.37 5.14
CA PHE A 16 -3.58 -2.20 5.14
C PHE A 16 -5.03 -2.61 5.33
N ASP A 17 -5.54 -3.53 4.51
CA ASP A 17 -6.93 -4.00 4.56
C ASP A 17 -7.27 -4.59 5.93
N ARG A 18 -6.37 -5.42 6.47
CA ARG A 18 -6.55 -6.00 7.80
C ARG A 18 -6.51 -4.93 8.88
N ALA A 19 -5.57 -4.00 8.83
CA ALA A 19 -5.43 -2.94 9.82
C ALA A 19 -6.64 -2.01 9.81
N VAL A 20 -7.19 -1.67 8.63
CA VAL A 20 -8.41 -0.89 8.49
C VAL A 20 -9.61 -1.67 9.05
N ALA A 21 -9.75 -2.95 8.71
CA ALA A 21 -10.83 -3.78 9.25
C ALA A 21 -10.79 -3.84 10.79
N ASP A 22 -9.62 -4.12 11.36
CA ASP A 22 -9.43 -4.16 12.82
C ASP A 22 -9.69 -2.78 13.45
N LEU A 23 -9.27 -1.69 12.80
CA LEU A 23 -9.52 -0.33 13.28
C LEU A 23 -11.02 -0.02 13.39
N PHE A 24 -11.82 -0.40 12.38
CA PHE A 24 -13.27 -0.18 12.41
C PHE A 24 -14.01 -1.15 13.34
N LEU A 25 -13.48 -2.34 13.59
CA LEU A 25 -14.07 -3.31 14.51
C LEU A 25 -13.87 -2.94 15.99
N TYR A 26 -12.70 -2.37 16.33
CA TYR A 26 -12.27 -2.25 17.73
C TYR A 26 -12.08 -0.82 18.25
N GLU A 27 -11.81 0.17 17.40
CA GLU A 27 -11.65 1.55 17.87
C GLU A 27 -13.02 2.21 18.09
N THR A 28 -13.19 2.81 19.26
CA THR A 28 -14.45 3.45 19.68
C THR A 28 -14.32 4.97 19.74
N ASP A 29 -13.10 5.50 19.84
CA ASP A 29 -12.81 6.92 19.75
C ASP A 29 -12.72 7.34 18.27
N ALA A 30 -13.72 8.07 17.81
CA ALA A 30 -13.78 8.56 16.43
C ALA A 30 -12.57 9.42 16.02
N ILE A 31 -11.96 10.16 16.96
CA ILE A 31 -10.77 10.97 16.67
C ILE A 31 -9.58 10.06 16.39
N ARG A 32 -9.43 8.98 17.16
CA ARG A 32 -8.37 7.99 16.94
C ARG A 32 -8.60 7.22 15.65
N LEU A 33 -9.84 6.81 15.38
CA LEU A 33 -10.21 6.13 14.14
C LEU A 33 -9.80 6.96 12.92
N ILE A 34 -10.18 8.24 12.88
CA ILE A 34 -9.81 9.13 11.76
C ILE A 34 -8.28 9.23 11.64
N LYS A 35 -7.57 9.49 12.75
CA LYS A 35 -6.11 9.64 12.73
C LYS A 35 -5.40 8.40 12.20
N TYR A 36 -5.74 7.22 12.72
CA TYR A 36 -5.08 5.99 12.30
C TYR A 36 -5.44 5.60 10.87
N LYS A 37 -6.69 5.81 10.45
CA LYS A 37 -7.10 5.56 9.08
C LYS A 37 -6.32 6.45 8.09
N GLU A 38 -6.11 7.72 8.40
CA GLU A 38 -5.31 8.61 7.54
C GLU A 38 -3.83 8.22 7.49
N ILE A 39 -3.26 7.76 8.62
CA ILE A 39 -1.88 7.25 8.65
C ILE A 39 -1.74 5.98 7.80
N LEU A 40 -2.67 5.02 7.96
CA LEU A 40 -2.68 3.79 7.17
C LEU A 40 -2.80 4.09 5.67
N SER A 41 -3.69 5.00 5.28
CA SER A 41 -3.84 5.40 3.88
C SER A 41 -2.60 6.10 3.32
N ALA A 42 -1.90 6.90 4.13
CA ALA A 42 -0.65 7.54 3.71
C ALA A 42 0.48 6.52 3.51
N LEU A 43 0.52 5.47 4.33
CA LEU A 43 1.48 4.37 4.15
C LEU A 43 1.18 3.57 2.88
N GLU A 44 -0.09 3.26 2.61
CA GLU A 44 -0.48 2.53 1.40
C GLU A 44 -0.17 3.33 0.12
N THR A 45 -0.43 4.64 0.17
CA THR A 45 -0.05 5.53 -0.95
C THR A 45 1.46 5.47 -1.23
N ALA A 46 2.29 5.34 -0.20
CA ALA A 46 3.73 5.27 -0.39
C ALA A 46 4.19 3.93 -1.01
N THR A 47 3.53 2.81 -0.67
CA THR A 47 3.81 1.50 -1.26
C THR A 47 3.34 1.41 -2.70
N ASP A 48 2.15 1.91 -3.00
CA ASP A 48 1.58 2.03 -4.35
C ASP A 48 2.50 2.86 -5.28
N MET A 49 2.98 4.01 -4.82
CA MET A 49 3.94 4.83 -5.58
C MET A 49 5.26 4.10 -5.90
N CYS A 50 5.70 3.18 -5.03
CA CYS A 50 6.89 2.37 -5.28
C CYS A 50 6.62 1.31 -6.35
N GLU A 51 5.40 0.75 -6.37
CA GLU A 51 4.97 -0.20 -7.41
C GLU A 51 4.84 0.50 -8.77
N ASP A 52 4.18 1.65 -8.82
CA ASP A 52 4.04 2.48 -10.01
C ASP A 52 5.39 2.79 -10.66
N ALA A 53 6.37 3.23 -9.87
CA ALA A 53 7.71 3.49 -10.36
C ALA A 53 8.37 2.22 -10.94
N ALA A 54 8.16 1.06 -10.32
CA ALA A 54 8.66 -0.22 -10.82
C ALA A 54 7.98 -0.63 -12.13
N ASN A 55 6.67 -0.44 -12.24
CA ASN A 55 5.88 -0.74 -13.43
C ASN A 55 6.31 0.15 -14.62
N VAL A 56 6.60 1.43 -14.38
CA VAL A 56 7.16 2.34 -15.39
C VAL A 56 8.54 1.86 -15.86
N MET A 57 9.43 1.50 -14.94
CA MET A 57 10.76 0.98 -15.28
C MET A 57 10.68 -0.31 -16.10
N GLU A 58 9.77 -1.23 -15.75
CA GLU A 58 9.52 -2.47 -16.51
C GLU A 58 9.04 -2.17 -17.93
N SER A 59 8.09 -1.24 -18.09
CA SER A 59 7.59 -0.84 -19.41
C SER A 59 8.72 -0.32 -20.30
N ILE A 60 9.64 0.47 -19.75
CA ILE A 60 10.81 0.99 -20.49
C ILE A 60 11.72 -0.16 -20.92
N LEU A 61 12.01 -1.11 -20.02
CA LEU A 61 12.86 -2.27 -20.33
C LEU A 61 12.26 -3.13 -21.44
N ILE A 62 10.95 -3.42 -21.38
CA ILE A 62 10.27 -4.22 -22.41
C ILE A 62 10.30 -3.53 -23.77
N LYS A 63 10.13 -2.20 -23.82
CA LYS A 63 10.12 -1.43 -25.08
C LYS A 63 11.50 -1.29 -25.74
N ASN A 64 12.59 -1.48 -24.99
CA ASN A 64 13.96 -1.36 -25.49
C ASN A 64 14.67 -2.73 -25.58
N ALA A 65 13.91 -3.83 -25.48
CA ALA A 65 14.37 -5.20 -25.65
C ALA A 65 14.25 -5.67 -27.11
#